data_AF-A0A960LKD4-F1
#
_entry.id   AF-A0A960LKD4-F1
#
_cell.length_a   1.000
_cell.length_b   1.000
_cell.length_c   1.000
_cell.angle_alpha   90.00
_cell.angle_beta   90.00
_cell.angle_gamma   90.00
#
_symmetry.space_group_name_H-M   'P 1'
#
loop_
_entity.id
_entity.type
_entity.pdbx_description
1 polymer ?
#
loop_
_entity_poly.entity_id
_entity_poly.type
_entity_poly.pdbx_seq_one_letter_code
_entity_poly.pdbx_strand_id
1 'polypeptide(L)'
;MNATDPRCPECGAPVHLNSRSCAQCGAKRGHRGWLQGEGDAGLGLSEIDEDDFDYEEFVAREFGENAAEQNFLHRMTTKQRFWWLVAVLTLIAFAILSFEGAF
;
A
#
# COMPACT_ATOMS: atom_id res chain seq x y z
N MET A 1 -23.63 27.69 8.50
CA MET A 1 -24.00 26.33 8.07
C MET A 1 -22.90 25.90 7.11
N ASN A 2 -22.02 25.00 7.55
CA ASN A 2 -20.77 24.69 6.82
C ASN A 2 -21.04 23.56 5.83
N ALA A 3 -20.44 23.62 4.64
CA ALA A 3 -20.76 22.76 3.50
C ALA A 3 -20.34 21.28 3.65
N THR A 4 -20.04 20.81 4.86
CA THR A 4 -19.52 19.46 5.16
C THR A 4 -20.24 18.78 6.33
N ASP A 5 -21.50 19.16 6.60
CA ASP A 5 -22.31 18.39 7.54
C ASP A 5 -22.73 17.05 6.88
N PRO A 6 -22.46 15.88 7.51
CA PRO A 6 -22.84 14.58 6.99
C PRO A 6 -24.36 14.43 6.87
N ARG A 7 -24.80 13.42 6.10
CA ARG A 7 -26.21 13.10 5.94
C ARG A 7 -26.60 11.91 6.79
N CYS A 8 -27.81 11.93 7.33
CA CYS A 8 -28.39 10.79 8.02
C CYS A 8 -28.55 9.62 7.04
N PRO A 9 -28.05 8.41 7.35
CA PRO A 9 -28.15 7.26 6.45
C PRO A 9 -29.60 6.77 6.27
N GLU A 10 -30.48 7.03 7.25
CA GLU A 10 -31.87 6.56 7.24
C GLU A 10 -32.82 7.47 6.44
N CYS A 11 -32.58 8.79 6.43
CA CYS A 11 -33.50 9.75 5.81
C CYS A 11 -32.85 10.80 4.91
N GLY A 12 -31.51 10.81 4.79
CA GLY A 12 -30.77 11.75 3.94
C GLY A 12 -30.73 13.21 4.42
N ALA A 13 -31.38 13.53 5.55
CA ALA A 13 -31.37 14.86 6.14
C ALA A 13 -29.94 15.25 6.59
N PRO A 14 -29.54 16.53 6.46
CA PRO A 14 -28.26 16.99 6.99
C PRO A 14 -28.26 16.87 8.51
N VAL A 15 -27.16 16.34 9.07
CA VAL A 15 -26.96 16.14 10.50
C VAL A 15 -25.60 16.67 10.89
N HIS A 16 -25.52 17.34 12.04
CA HIS A 16 -24.24 17.76 12.59
C HIS A 16 -23.43 16.54 13.06
N LEU A 17 -22.11 16.55 12.84
CA LEU A 17 -21.21 15.45 13.27
C LEU A 17 -21.33 15.10 14.75
N ASN A 18 -21.65 16.07 15.61
CA ASN A 18 -21.75 15.90 17.06
C ASN A 18 -23.18 15.59 17.55
N SER A 19 -24.18 15.53 16.66
CA SER A 19 -25.54 15.19 17.05
C SER A 19 -25.62 13.75 17.56
N ARG A 20 -26.43 13.47 18.58
CA ARG A 20 -26.65 12.10 19.09
C ARG A 20 -27.75 11.36 18.31
N SER A 21 -28.66 12.12 17.70
CA SER A 21 -29.76 11.61 16.90
C SER A 21 -30.11 12.58 15.77
N CYS A 22 -30.68 12.05 14.69
CA CYS A 22 -31.24 12.85 13.62
C CYS A 22 -32.52 13.54 14.10
N ALA A 23 -32.60 14.86 13.90
CA ALA A 23 -33.78 15.64 14.29
C ALA A 23 -35.02 15.33 13.43
N GLN A 24 -34.84 14.75 12.24
CA GLN A 24 -35.93 14.51 11.30
C GLN A 24 -36.59 13.13 11.47
N CYS A 25 -35.79 12.07 11.59
CA CYS A 25 -36.30 10.70 11.68
C CYS A 25 -36.05 10.01 13.03
N GLY A 26 -35.31 10.65 13.95
CA GLY A 26 -34.99 10.06 15.25
C GLY A 26 -33.92 8.97 15.23
N ALA A 27 -33.30 8.67 14.08
CA ALA A 27 -32.18 7.74 13.98
C ALA A 27 -31.06 8.12 14.96
N LYS A 28 -30.43 7.15 15.62
CA LYS A 28 -29.32 7.40 16.56
C LYS A 28 -27.98 7.32 15.84
N ARG A 29 -26.98 8.07 16.35
CA ARG A 29 -25.60 7.97 15.87
C ARG A 29 -25.06 6.55 16.10
N GLY A 30 -24.69 5.85 15.03
CA GLY A 30 -24.04 4.55 15.11
C GLY A 30 -22.56 4.64 15.56
N HIS A 31 -21.93 3.48 15.77
CA HIS A 31 -20.54 3.41 16.25
C HIS A 31 -19.53 4.05 15.27
N ARG A 32 -19.82 4.01 13.97
CA ARG A 32 -19.02 4.66 12.90
C ARG A 32 -19.30 6.16 12.73
N GLY A 33 -20.18 6.74 13.57
CA GLY A 33 -20.59 8.14 13.47
C GLY A 33 -21.59 8.42 12.34
N TRP A 34 -21.74 9.70 11.98
CA TRP A 34 -22.60 10.14 10.87
C TRP A 34 -21.91 10.11 9.51
N LEU A 35 -20.60 9.84 9.50
CA LEU A 35 -19.80 9.78 8.29
C LEU A 35 -20.05 8.42 7.62
N GLN A 36 -21.06 8.38 6.76
CA GLN A 36 -21.18 7.36 5.72
C GLN A 36 -20.95 8.07 4.39
N GLY A 37 -19.70 8.42 4.13
CA GLY A 37 -19.32 9.13 2.92
C GLY A 37 -17.82 9.04 2.72
N GLU A 38 -17.43 8.74 1.49
CA GLU A 38 -16.08 8.81 0.93
C GLU A 38 -15.20 7.56 1.09
N GLY A 39 -15.18 6.87 2.23
CA GLY A 39 -14.32 5.68 2.39
C GLY A 39 -14.81 4.41 1.68
N ASP A 40 -16.10 4.32 1.40
CA ASP A 40 -16.78 3.07 1.00
C ASP A 40 -17.73 3.28 -0.20
N ALA A 41 -17.78 4.50 -0.74
CA ALA A 41 -18.78 4.92 -1.73
C ALA A 41 -18.38 4.52 -3.18
N GLY A 42 -18.17 3.23 -3.40
CA GLY A 42 -17.97 2.66 -4.75
C GLY A 42 -16.65 1.93 -4.97
N LEU A 43 -15.86 1.72 -3.91
CA LEU A 43 -14.62 0.95 -4.01
C LEU A 43 -14.81 -0.55 -3.71
N GLY A 44 -16.00 -0.97 -3.27
CA GLY A 44 -16.30 -2.37 -2.95
C GLY A 44 -15.47 -2.95 -1.80
N LEU A 45 -14.71 -2.12 -1.08
CA LEU A 45 -13.71 -2.55 -0.09
C LEU A 45 -14.33 -3.14 1.18
N SER A 46 -15.62 -2.91 1.44
CA SER A 46 -16.34 -3.54 2.55
C SER A 46 -16.74 -5.00 2.29
N GLU A 47 -16.62 -5.49 1.05
CA GLU A 47 -16.84 -6.89 0.66
C GLU A 47 -15.55 -7.67 0.41
N ILE A 48 -14.38 -7.00 0.41
CA ILE A 48 -13.10 -7.68 0.24
C ILE A 48 -12.66 -8.16 1.62
N ASP A 49 -12.83 -9.46 1.85
CA ASP A 49 -12.13 -10.14 2.93
C ASP A 49 -10.62 -9.97 2.69
N GLU A 50 -9.91 -9.35 3.63
CA GLU A 50 -8.46 -9.12 3.53
C GLU A 50 -7.70 -10.45 3.35
N ASP A 51 -8.29 -11.57 3.77
CA ASP A 51 -7.73 -12.91 3.67
C ASP A 51 -7.96 -13.59 2.29
N ASP A 52 -8.90 -13.12 1.46
CA ASP A 52 -9.25 -13.73 0.15
C ASP A 52 -8.66 -12.97 -1.05
N PHE A 53 -8.06 -11.80 -0.82
CA PHE A 53 -7.43 -11.01 -1.87
C PHE A 53 -5.94 -11.36 -2.05
N ASP A 54 -5.62 -12.13 -3.11
CA ASP A 54 -4.24 -12.41 -3.48
C ASP A 54 -3.58 -11.20 -4.17
N TYR A 55 -2.89 -10.40 -3.34
CA TYR A 55 -2.14 -9.23 -3.80
C TYR A 55 -1.06 -9.60 -4.82
N GLU A 56 -0.39 -10.74 -4.65
CA GLU A 56 0.70 -11.17 -5.54
C GLU A 56 0.16 -11.57 -6.92
N GLU A 57 -0.95 -12.31 -6.97
CA GLU A 57 -1.65 -12.62 -8.23
C GLU A 57 -2.12 -11.34 -8.93
N PHE A 58 -2.71 -10.40 -8.19
CA PHE A 58 -3.13 -9.10 -8.73
C PHE A 58 -1.94 -8.33 -9.33
N VAL A 59 -0.84 -8.23 -8.59
CA VAL A 59 0.36 -7.52 -9.06
C VAL A 59 0.94 -8.18 -10.30
N ALA A 60 1.03 -9.52 -10.32
CA ALA A 60 1.53 -10.26 -11.47
C ALA A 60 0.64 -10.09 -12.71
N ARG A 61 -0.69 -10.10 -12.53
CA ARG A 61 -1.68 -9.95 -13.61
C ARG A 61 -1.73 -8.53 -14.18
N GLU A 62 -1.68 -7.51 -13.33
CA GLU A 62 -1.87 -6.11 -13.74
C GLU A 62 -0.56 -5.40 -14.12
N PHE A 63 0.55 -5.72 -13.45
CA PHE A 63 1.85 -5.06 -13.65
C PHE A 63 2.90 -5.98 -14.32
N GLY A 64 2.60 -7.28 -14.43
CA GLY A 64 3.48 -8.28 -15.01
C GLY A 64 4.53 -8.85 -14.03
N GLU A 65 5.12 -9.99 -14.38
CA GLU A 65 6.12 -10.74 -13.59
C GLU A 65 7.40 -9.96 -13.22
N ASN A 66 7.56 -8.72 -13.69
CA ASN A 66 8.72 -7.90 -13.34
C ASN A 66 8.59 -7.18 -11.98
N ALA A 67 7.45 -7.30 -11.31
CA ALA A 67 7.15 -6.58 -10.08
C ALA A 67 7.44 -7.36 -8.79
N ALA A 68 7.19 -8.68 -8.75
CA ALA A 68 7.17 -9.45 -7.50
C ALA A 68 8.42 -10.30 -7.24
N GLU A 69 9.08 -10.82 -8.26
CA GLU A 69 10.25 -11.69 -8.06
C GLU A 69 11.06 -11.66 -9.35
N GLN A 70 12.34 -11.29 -9.36
CA GLN A 70 13.39 -12.30 -9.38
C GLN A 70 14.77 -11.61 -9.39
N ASN A 71 15.57 -11.88 -8.36
CA ASN A 71 17.03 -11.79 -8.30
C ASN A 71 17.67 -10.45 -8.75
N PHE A 72 18.22 -9.68 -7.80
CA PHE A 72 19.10 -8.51 -8.06
C PHE A 72 20.18 -8.78 -9.12
N LEU A 73 20.70 -10.02 -9.19
CA LEU A 73 21.70 -10.45 -10.17
C LEU A 73 21.14 -10.56 -11.61
N HIS A 74 19.85 -10.87 -11.78
CA HIS A 74 19.23 -11.04 -13.09
C HIS A 74 18.87 -9.71 -13.75
N ARG A 75 18.57 -8.67 -12.95
CA ARG A 75 18.29 -7.29 -13.41
C ARG A 75 19.54 -6.51 -13.86
N MET A 76 20.74 -7.06 -13.71
CA MET A 76 21.94 -6.36 -14.17
C MET A 76 22.05 -6.41 -15.69
N THR A 77 22.02 -5.24 -16.31
CA THR A 77 22.42 -5.06 -17.73
C THR A 77 23.82 -5.64 -17.96
N THR A 78 24.15 -6.06 -19.19
CA THR A 78 25.45 -6.67 -19.53
C THR A 78 26.65 -5.83 -19.05
N LYS A 79 26.52 -4.50 -19.09
CA LYS A 79 27.54 -3.56 -18.57
C LYS A 79 27.66 -3.59 -17.04
N GLN A 80 26.54 -3.68 -16.33
CA GLN A 80 26.56 -3.75 -14.87
C GLN A 80 27.17 -5.07 -14.36
N ARG A 81 26.97 -6.19 -15.06
CA ARG A 81 27.63 -7.47 -14.73
C ARG A 81 29.15 -7.38 -14.86
N PHE A 82 29.64 -6.73 -15.92
CA PHE A 82 31.08 -6.49 -16.11
C PHE A 82 31.67 -5.69 -14.95
N TRP A 83 31.05 -4.55 -14.61
CA TRP A 83 31.53 -3.71 -13.51
C TRP A 83 31.41 -4.40 -12.14
N TRP A 84 30.39 -5.21 -11.93
CA TRP A 84 30.25 -6.00 -10.70
C TRP A 84 31.39 -7.03 -10.55
N LEU A 85 31.75 -7.76 -11.62
CA LEU A 85 32.90 -8.67 -11.61
C LEU A 85 34.22 -7.95 -11.33
N VAL A 86 34.44 -6.79 -11.95
CA VAL A 86 35.63 -5.95 -11.69
C VAL A 86 35.69 -5.52 -10.23
N ALA A 87 34.56 -5.08 -9.65
CA ALA A 87 34.48 -4.68 -8.26
C ALA A 87 34.81 -5.84 -7.31
N VAL A 88 34.23 -7.02 -7.53
CA VAL A 88 34.51 -8.23 -6.74
C VAL A 88 35.98 -8.63 -6.84
N LEU A 89 36.54 -8.65 -8.05
CA LEU A 89 37.94 -9.02 -8.27
C LEU A 89 38.90 -8.04 -7.59
N THR A 90 38.59 -6.74 -7.64
CA THR A 90 39.35 -5.70 -6.95
C THR A 90 39.29 -5.88 -5.43
N LEU A 91 38.11 -6.19 -4.88
CA LEU A 91 37.92 -6.41 -3.45
C LEU A 91 38.73 -7.64 -2.96
N ILE A 92 38.75 -8.72 -3.74
CA ILE A 92 39.55 -9.92 -3.45
C ILE A 92 41.04 -9.59 -3.48
N ALA A 93 41.53 -8.87 -4.50
CA ALA A 93 42.93 -8.48 -4.58
C ALA A 93 43.35 -7.60 -3.37
N PHE A 94 42.48 -6.67 -2.96
CA PHE A 94 42.70 -5.85 -1.76
C PHE A 94 42.71 -6.68 -0.48
N ALA A 95 41.81 -7.65 -0.35
CA ALA A 95 41.79 -8.54 0.80
C ALA A 95 43.10 -9.33 0.89
N ILE A 96 43.54 -9.95 -0.22
CA ILE A 96 44.80 -10.73 -0.27
C ILE A 96 45.99 -9.85 0.11
N LEU A 97 46.13 -8.67 -0.49
CA LEU A 97 47.20 -7.72 -0.16
C LEU A 97 47.16 -7.26 1.30
N SER A 98 45.95 -7.08 1.87
CA SER A 98 45.81 -6.70 3.28
C SER A 98 46.18 -7.84 4.22
N PHE A 99 45.92 -9.10 3.83
CA PHE A 99 46.35 -10.25 4.61
C PHE A 99 47.85 -10.50 4.47
N GLU A 100 48.43 -10.40 3.27
CA GLU A 100 49.88 -10.56 3.04
C GLU A 100 50.72 -9.40 3.61
N GLY A 101 50.15 -8.20 3.73
CA GLY A 101 50.80 -7.05 4.36
C GLY A 101 50.55 -6.92 5.86
N ALA A 102 49.68 -7.74 6.45
CA ALA A 102 49.36 -7.73 7.90
C ALA A 102 49.97 -8.90 8.69
N PHE A 103 50.61 -9.86 8.03
CA PHE A 103 51.45 -10.92 8.63
C PHE A 103 52.93 -10.65 8.38
#